data_AF-A0A0F9N398-F1
#
_entry.id   AF-A0A0F9N398-F1
#
_cell.length_a   1.000
_cell.length_b   1.000
_cell.length_c   1.000
_cell.angle_alpha   90.00
_cell.angle_beta   90.00
_cell.angle_gamma   90.00
#
_symmetry.space_group_name_H-M   'P 1'
#
loop_
_entity.id
_entity.type
_entity.pdbx_description
1 polymer ?
#
loop_
_entity_poly.entity_id
_entity_poly.type
_entity_poly.pdbx_seq_one_letter_code
_entity_poly.pdbx_strand_id
1 'polypeptide(L)'
;MSEKKESSKIIRLAHGAGGVLQEELIDFITKNIPFKNVNNGIGVEDLDDGATIPLKNYDMELVVTGDGHTVYPIFFPGGDLGTLSICGTVNDLLMMGAKPLALTSMIIIEEGFEFNKYKGKKGKYCYYCWRY
;
A
#
# COMPACT_ATOMS: atom_id res chain seq x y z
N MET A 1 32.23 -27.50 17.00
CA MET A 1 31.06 -26.60 16.91
C MET A 1 31.11 -25.97 15.53
N SER A 2 30.31 -26.44 14.58
CA SER A 2 30.27 -25.88 13.22
C SER A 2 29.73 -24.47 13.28
N GLU A 3 30.55 -23.49 12.92
CA GLU A 3 30.15 -22.10 12.72
C GLU A 3 28.95 -22.07 11.77
N LYS A 4 27.78 -21.68 12.28
CA LYS A 4 26.64 -21.35 11.42
C LYS A 4 27.06 -20.15 10.61
N LYS A 5 27.44 -20.39 9.36
CA LYS A 5 27.68 -19.37 8.34
C LYS A 5 26.43 -18.47 8.33
N GLU A 6 26.57 -17.24 8.82
CA GLU A 6 25.49 -16.28 8.82
C GLU A 6 25.15 -16.02 7.35
N SER A 7 24.06 -16.65 6.89
CA SER A 7 23.52 -16.41 5.56
C SER A 7 23.27 -14.92 5.45
N SER A 8 23.89 -14.25 4.48
CA SER A 8 23.53 -12.89 4.15
C SER A 8 22.00 -12.83 4.04
N LYS A 9 21.36 -11.98 4.85
CA LYS A 9 19.92 -11.76 4.80
C LYS A 9 19.61 -10.95 3.54
N ILE A 10 19.50 -11.65 2.43
CA ILE A 10 19.17 -11.08 1.12
C ILE A 10 17.65 -11.02 0.98
N ILE A 11 17.13 -9.86 0.58
CA ILE A 11 15.71 -9.70 0.24
C ILE A 11 15.39 -10.55 -0.99
N ARG A 12 14.29 -11.29 -0.93
CA ARG A 12 13.80 -12.23 -1.95
C ARG A 12 12.34 -11.92 -2.28
N LEU A 13 11.86 -12.38 -3.43
CA LEU A 13 10.45 -12.28 -3.83
C LEU A 13 9.47 -12.74 -2.73
N ALA A 14 9.83 -13.78 -1.97
CA ALA A 14 9.00 -14.29 -0.89
C ALA A 14 8.73 -13.30 0.25
N HIS A 15 9.53 -12.24 0.40
CA HIS A 15 9.28 -11.18 1.40
C HIS A 15 8.22 -10.16 0.94
N GLY A 16 7.75 -10.23 -0.31
CA GLY A 16 6.66 -9.40 -0.85
C GLY A 16 5.45 -10.22 -1.30
N ALA A 17 5.35 -11.47 -0.85
CA ALA A 17 4.28 -12.39 -1.24
C ALA A 17 3.21 -12.57 -0.14
N GLY A 18 3.28 -11.79 0.95
CA GLY A 18 2.49 -12.00 2.17
C GLY A 18 3.09 -13.04 3.14
N GLY A 19 2.54 -13.09 4.35
CA GLY A 19 2.86 -14.08 5.38
C GLY A 19 4.18 -13.84 6.12
N VAL A 20 4.72 -14.91 6.71
CA VAL A 20 5.80 -14.85 7.73
C VAL A 20 7.07 -14.14 7.25
N LEU A 21 7.49 -14.32 6.00
CA LEU A 21 8.70 -13.65 5.48
C LEU A 21 8.47 -12.17 5.22
N GLN A 22 7.24 -11.76 4.90
CA GLN A 22 6.89 -10.36 4.79
C GLN A 22 6.85 -9.70 6.16
N GLU A 23 6.28 -10.36 7.18
CA GLU A 23 6.31 -9.91 8.58
C GLU A 23 7.75 -9.68 9.06
N GLU A 24 8.69 -10.62 8.79
CA GLU A 24 10.11 -10.44 9.13
C GLU A 24 10.70 -9.18 8.48
N LEU A 25 10.35 -8.90 7.22
CA LEU A 25 10.83 -7.71 6.51
C LEU A 25 10.22 -6.43 7.06
N ILE A 26 8.92 -6.42 7.38
CA ILE A 26 8.23 -5.27 7.98
C ILE A 26 8.88 -4.93 9.31
N ASP A 27 9.04 -5.90 10.21
CA ASP A 27 9.70 -5.71 11.50
C ASP A 27 11.11 -5.14 11.33
N PHE A 28 11.88 -5.67 10.38
CA PHE A 28 13.22 -5.18 10.10
C PHE A 28 13.25 -3.71 9.68
N ILE A 29 12.32 -3.28 8.82
CA ILE A 29 12.24 -1.90 8.31
C ILE A 29 11.71 -0.95 9.38
N THR A 30 10.69 -1.34 10.13
CA THR A 30 9.94 -0.44 11.03
C THR A 30 10.57 -0.33 12.42
N LYS A 31 11.42 -1.29 12.82
CA LYS A 31 12.04 -1.34 14.17
C LYS A 31 12.74 -0.05 14.58
N ASN A 32 13.33 0.67 13.63
CA ASN A 32 14.11 1.88 13.90
C ASN A 32 13.35 3.18 13.62
N ILE A 33 12.05 3.12 13.33
CA ILE A 33 11.21 4.31 13.15
C ILE A 33 10.94 4.94 14.53
N PRO A 34 11.33 6.21 14.76
CA PRO A 34 11.18 6.83 16.08
C PRO A 34 9.74 7.26 16.38
N PHE A 35 8.96 7.66 15.37
CA PHE A 35 7.58 8.11 15.52
C PHE A 35 6.65 7.12 14.85
N LYS A 36 5.94 6.35 15.67
CA LYS A 36 5.18 5.17 15.23
C LYS A 36 3.66 5.38 15.22
N ASN A 37 3.16 6.36 15.98
CA ASN A 37 1.77 6.77 15.97
C ASN A 37 1.65 8.28 16.21
N VAL A 38 0.42 8.80 16.07
CA VAL A 38 0.10 10.20 16.33
C VAL A 38 -1.10 10.27 17.26
N ASN A 39 -1.03 11.08 18.32
CA ASN A 39 -2.13 11.32 19.26
C ASN A 39 -2.80 10.02 19.83
N ASN A 40 -2.03 8.94 20.00
CA ASN A 40 -2.51 7.62 20.42
C ASN A 40 -3.51 6.95 19.44
N GLY A 41 -3.50 7.34 18.16
CA GLY A 41 -4.17 6.58 17.11
C GLY A 41 -3.44 5.28 16.76
N ILE A 42 -4.03 4.51 15.85
CA ILE A 42 -3.44 3.28 15.31
C ILE A 42 -2.18 3.65 14.53
N GLY A 43 -1.08 2.96 14.83
CA GLY A 43 0.24 3.22 14.30
C GLY A 43 0.89 2.02 13.61
N VAL A 44 2.16 2.17 13.27
CA VAL A 44 2.91 1.15 12.53
C VAL A 44 3.13 -0.14 13.33
N GLU A 45 3.01 -0.12 14.66
CA GLU A 45 3.17 -1.32 15.50
C GLU A 45 1.92 -2.20 15.52
N ASP A 46 0.76 -1.65 15.16
CA ASP A 46 -0.51 -2.39 15.15
C ASP A 46 -0.64 -3.29 13.92
N LEU A 47 0.13 -3.02 12.86
CA LEU A 47 0.16 -3.77 11.60
C LEU A 47 -1.24 -3.96 10.97
N ASP A 48 -2.10 -2.95 11.11
CA ASP A 48 -3.45 -2.90 10.57
C ASP A 48 -3.48 -2.39 9.11
N ASP A 49 -4.65 -2.35 8.48
CA ASP A 49 -4.84 -1.92 7.09
C ASP A 49 -4.56 -0.41 6.87
N GLY A 50 -4.39 0.36 7.94
CA GLY A 50 -4.02 1.76 7.90
C GLY A 50 -3.66 2.34 9.27
N ALA A 51 -3.27 3.61 9.28
CA ALA A 51 -3.01 4.36 10.50
C ALA A 51 -4.15 5.36 10.77
N THR A 52 -4.45 5.61 12.04
CA THR A 52 -5.40 6.66 12.43
C THR A 52 -4.70 7.84 13.09
N ILE A 53 -5.25 9.03 12.84
CA ILE A 53 -4.76 10.29 13.39
C ILE A 53 -5.95 10.98 14.06
N PRO A 54 -6.11 10.81 15.38
CA PRO A 54 -7.11 11.53 16.15
C PRO A 54 -6.90 13.03 16.05
N LEU A 55 -7.93 13.77 15.64
CA LEU A 55 -7.87 15.22 15.50
C LEU A 55 -8.25 15.90 16.82
N LYS A 56 -7.33 16.70 17.36
CA LYS A 56 -7.61 17.46 18.60
C LYS A 56 -8.82 18.37 18.38
N ASN A 57 -9.78 18.30 19.30
CA ASN A 57 -11.04 19.05 19.32
C ASN A 57 -12.12 18.60 18.31
N TYR A 58 -11.95 17.45 17.65
CA TYR A 58 -12.99 16.86 16.81
C TYR A 58 -13.30 15.43 17.27
N ASP A 59 -14.56 15.03 17.14
CA ASP A 59 -15.00 13.65 17.38
C ASP A 59 -14.85 12.81 16.10
N MET A 60 -13.66 12.86 15.51
CA MET A 60 -13.31 12.11 14.30
C MET A 60 -11.80 11.93 14.19
N GLU A 61 -11.40 10.92 13.43
CA GLU A 61 -10.01 10.63 13.12
C GLU A 61 -9.79 10.64 11.61
N LEU A 62 -8.60 11.04 11.18
CA LEU A 62 -8.18 10.80 9.79
C LEU A 62 -7.61 9.40 9.71
N VAL A 63 -8.01 8.66 8.68
CA VAL A 63 -7.41 7.37 8.35
C VAL A 63 -6.51 7.56 7.13
N VAL A 64 -5.28 7.06 7.24
CA VAL A 64 -4.29 7.11 6.18
C VAL A 64 -3.83 5.70 5.89
N THR A 65 -3.93 5.31 4.63
CA THR A 65 -3.37 4.07 4.10
C THR A 65 -2.72 4.35 2.75
N GLY A 66 -1.87 3.45 2.31
CA GLY A 66 -1.14 3.59 1.06
C GLY A 66 -0.56 2.26 0.63
N ASP A 67 -0.64 2.02 -0.66
CA ASP A 67 -0.44 0.68 -1.19
C ASP A 67 0.36 0.71 -2.50
N GLY A 68 1.26 -0.26 -2.66
CA GLY A 68 2.19 -0.33 -3.79
C GLY A 68 1.82 -1.44 -4.74
N HIS A 69 1.52 -1.11 -6.00
CA HIS A 69 1.05 -2.11 -6.98
C HIS A 69 2.05 -2.32 -8.12
N THR A 70 2.45 -3.57 -8.32
CA THR A 70 3.47 -3.98 -9.30
C THR A 70 3.00 -5.13 -10.20
N VAL A 71 1.67 -5.29 -10.38
CA VAL A 71 1.11 -6.42 -11.15
C VAL A 71 1.52 -6.36 -12.62
N TYR A 72 1.79 -7.53 -13.18
CA TYR A 72 2.06 -7.73 -14.60
C TYR A 72 1.20 -8.87 -15.15
N PRO A 73 0.57 -8.72 -16.32
CA PRO A 73 0.54 -7.53 -17.18
C PRO A 73 -0.25 -6.36 -16.60
N ILE A 74 -0.01 -5.13 -17.08
CA ILE A 74 -0.72 -3.91 -16.64
C ILE A 74 -2.24 -4.02 -16.89
N PHE A 75 -2.64 -4.77 -17.92
CA PHE A 75 -4.04 -5.05 -18.26
C PHE A 75 -4.28 -6.54 -18.23
N PHE A 76 -5.33 -6.96 -17.53
CA PHE A 76 -5.66 -8.36 -17.34
C PHE A 76 -7.18 -8.58 -17.44
N PRO A 77 -7.65 -9.82 -17.67
CA PRO A 77 -9.07 -10.11 -17.64
C PRO A 77 -9.69 -9.68 -16.29
N GLY A 78 -10.64 -8.76 -16.32
CA GLY A 78 -11.31 -8.25 -15.12
C GLY A 78 -10.81 -6.90 -14.60
N GLY A 79 -9.70 -6.35 -15.10
CA GLY A 79 -9.22 -5.06 -14.63
C GLY A 79 -7.90 -4.58 -15.25
N ASP A 80 -7.34 -3.55 -14.63
CA ASP A 80 -6.02 -3.03 -14.94
C ASP A 80 -5.33 -2.57 -13.65
N LEU A 81 -4.03 -2.27 -13.73
CA LEU A 81 -3.22 -1.81 -12.61
C LEU A 81 -3.86 -0.60 -11.91
N GLY A 82 -4.42 0.36 -12.65
CA GLY A 82 -5.02 1.56 -12.05
C GLY A 82 -6.30 1.26 -11.28
N THR A 83 -7.17 0.40 -11.83
CA THR A 83 -8.38 -0.07 -11.14
C THR A 83 -8.01 -0.83 -9.87
N LEU A 84 -7.01 -1.72 -9.95
CA LEU A 84 -6.50 -2.45 -8.79
C LEU A 84 -5.97 -1.50 -7.72
N SER A 85 -5.19 -0.49 -8.12
CA SER A 85 -4.59 0.46 -7.18
C SER A 85 -5.64 1.25 -6.40
N ILE A 86 -6.68 1.71 -7.09
CA ILE A 86 -7.76 2.45 -6.45
C ILE A 86 -8.57 1.53 -5.54
N CYS A 87 -8.98 0.37 -6.05
CA CYS A 87 -9.80 -0.56 -5.27
C CYS A 87 -9.06 -1.07 -4.03
N GLY A 88 -7.75 -1.35 -4.12
CA GLY A 88 -6.93 -1.76 -2.97
C GLY A 88 -6.96 -0.72 -1.86
N THR A 89 -6.48 0.49 -2.14
CA THR A 89 -6.44 1.58 -1.15
C THR A 89 -7.83 1.94 -0.60
N VAL A 90 -8.87 1.91 -1.43
CA VAL A 90 -10.25 2.15 -0.94
C VAL A 90 -10.72 1.03 -0.02
N ASN A 91 -10.42 -0.23 -0.35
CA ASN A 91 -10.80 -1.36 0.49
C ASN A 91 -10.13 -1.26 1.87
N ASP A 92 -8.84 -0.91 1.93
CA ASP A 92 -8.13 -0.73 3.20
C ASP A 92 -8.79 0.34 4.07
N LEU A 93 -9.16 1.49 3.47
CA LEU A 93 -9.93 2.54 4.17
C LEU A 93 -11.26 2.03 4.70
N LEU A 94 -11.98 1.22 3.90
CA LEU A 94 -13.27 0.65 4.30
C LEU A 94 -13.12 -0.39 5.41
N MET A 95 -12.06 -1.19 5.41
CA MET A 95 -11.76 -2.16 6.48
C MET A 95 -11.47 -1.44 7.81
N MET A 96 -10.83 -0.27 7.75
CA MET A 96 -10.63 0.62 8.90
C MET A 96 -11.92 1.37 9.33
N GLY A 97 -13.06 1.17 8.65
CA GLY A 97 -14.31 1.87 8.93
C GLY A 97 -14.33 3.34 8.49
N ALA A 98 -13.37 3.76 7.68
CA ALA A 98 -13.26 5.13 7.21
C ALA A 98 -14.17 5.41 6.01
N LYS A 99 -14.60 6.67 5.89
CA LYS A 99 -15.17 7.18 4.64
C LYS A 99 -14.04 7.74 3.77
N PRO A 100 -13.78 7.21 2.56
CA PRO A 100 -12.78 7.77 1.66
C PRO A 100 -13.11 9.23 1.31
N LEU A 101 -12.11 10.12 1.45
CA LEU A 101 -12.26 11.56 1.16
C LEU A 101 -11.42 12.01 -0.02
N ALA A 102 -10.21 11.46 -0.15
CA ALA A 102 -9.27 11.77 -1.20
C ALA A 102 -8.31 10.60 -1.40
N LEU A 103 -7.67 10.55 -2.57
CA LEU A 103 -6.62 9.59 -2.89
C LEU A 103 -5.39 10.34 -3.39
N THR A 104 -4.21 9.86 -3.01
CA THR A 104 -2.94 10.25 -3.61
C THR A 104 -2.52 9.19 -4.63
N SER A 105 -1.80 9.60 -5.67
CA SER A 105 -1.31 8.68 -6.70
C SER A 105 0.17 8.93 -6.94
N MET A 106 0.99 7.90 -6.70
CA MET A 106 2.41 7.89 -7.05
C MET A 106 2.63 6.90 -8.18
N ILE A 107 3.22 7.37 -9.29
CA ILE A 107 3.47 6.54 -10.47
C ILE A 107 4.98 6.52 -10.73
N ILE A 108 5.56 5.32 -10.74
CA ILE A 108 6.95 5.09 -11.13
C ILE A 108 6.92 4.42 -12.50
N ILE A 109 7.50 5.06 -13.51
CA ILE A 109 7.50 4.59 -14.90
C ILE A 109 8.94 4.34 -15.32
N GLU A 110 9.21 3.16 -15.89
CA GLU A 110 10.52 2.85 -16.46
C GLU A 110 10.82 3.70 -17.70
N GLU A 111 12.10 4.04 -17.88
CA GLU A 111 12.55 4.70 -19.10
C GLU A 111 12.25 3.82 -20.32
N GLY A 112 11.75 4.43 -21.40
CA GLY A 112 11.37 3.73 -22.63
C GLY A 112 9.94 3.19 -22.66
N PHE A 113 9.14 3.42 -21.60
CA PHE A 113 7.73 3.04 -21.61
C PHE A 113 6.92 3.84 -22.65
N GLU A 114 6.19 3.14 -23.51
CA GLU A 114 5.41 3.77 -24.58
C GLU A 114 4.17 4.51 -24.04
N PHE A 115 4.03 5.79 -24.36
CA PHE A 115 2.84 6.60 -24.03
C PHE A 115 1.52 5.94 -24.45
N ASN A 116 1.49 5.24 -25.60
CA ASN A 116 0.28 4.61 -26.09
C ASN A 116 -0.14 3.38 -25.27
N LYS A 117 0.79 2.70 -24.59
CA LYS A 117 0.46 1.60 -23.65
C LYS A 117 -0.28 2.11 -22.42
N TYR A 118 -0.06 3.37 -22.03
CA TYR A 118 -0.78 4.01 -20.93
C TYR A 118 -2.24 4.34 -21.29
N LYS A 119 -2.57 4.50 -22.58
CA LYS A 119 -3.94 4.72 -23.07
C LYS A 119 -4.67 3.39 -23.25
N GLY A 120 -4.99 2.71 -22.15
CA GLY A 120 -5.90 1.57 -22.16
C GLY A 120 -7.22 1.87 -22.87
N LYS A 121 -7.83 0.83 -23.46
CA LYS A 121 -9.08 0.88 -24.22
C LYS A 121 -10.17 1.68 -23.48
N LYS A 122 -10.40 2.93 -23.90
CA LYS A 122 -11.54 3.80 -23.56
C LYS A 122 -11.87 3.90 -22.05
N GLY A 123 -11.21 4.85 -21.38
CA GLY A 123 -11.86 5.69 -20.35
C GLY A 123 -12.30 5.04 -19.03
N LYS A 124 -11.68 3.93 -18.60
CA LYS A 124 -12.12 3.21 -17.38
C LYS A 124 -11.21 3.31 -16.17
N TYR A 125 -10.09 4.02 -16.22
CA TYR A 125 -9.13 4.04 -15.11
C TYR A 125 -9.63 4.64 -13.80
N CYS A 126 -10.75 5.38 -13.79
CA CYS A 126 -11.06 6.20 -12.62
C CYS A 126 -12.50 6.72 -12.51
N TYR A 127 -13.49 6.14 -13.20
CA TYR A 127 -14.84 6.74 -13.18
C TYR A 127 -15.67 6.41 -11.94
N TYR A 128 -15.33 5.37 -11.19
CA TYR A 128 -16.13 4.92 -10.04
C TYR A 128 -15.70 5.53 -8.70
N CYS A 129 -14.41 5.83 -8.52
CA CYS A 129 -13.91 6.31 -7.22
C CYS A 129 -13.89 7.85 -7.09
N TRP A 130 -13.81 8.59 -8.20
CA TRP A 130 -13.89 10.06 -8.22
C TRP A 130 -15.33 10.60 -8.25
N ARG A 131 -16.31 9.75 -7.93
CA ARG A 131 -17.74 10.06 -8.06
C ARG A 131 -18.45 10.19 -6.71
N TYR A 132 -17.70 10.19 -5.62
CA TYR A 132 -18.17 10.45 -4.26
C TYR A 132 -17.48 11.68 -3.67
#